data_AF-A0A556PXJ9-F1
#
_entry.id   AF-A0A556PXJ9-F1
#
_cell.length_a   1.000
_cell.length_b   1.000
_cell.length_c   1.000
_cell.angle_alpha   90.00
_cell.angle_beta   90.00
_cell.angle_gamma   90.00
#
_symmetry.space_group_name_H-M   'P 1'
#
loop_
_entity.id
_entity.type
_entity.pdbx_description
1 polymer ?
#
loop_
_entity_poly.entity_id
_entity_poly.type
_entity_poly.pdbx_seq_one_letter_code
_entity_poly.pdbx_strand_id
1 'polypeptide(L)' 'MLTINWFDFITPTTPFASIIFGLVFTLIIGLLVWFDTKEMKMTSIVTVGSLLVVFTGVYLLKAIGFYG' A
#
# COMPACT_ATOMS: atom_id res chain seq x y z
N MET A 1 -9.01 -5.55 -14.19
CA MET A 1 -8.70 -4.44 -15.10
C MET A 1 -7.44 -3.76 -14.57
N LEU A 2 -6.39 -3.58 -15.39
CA LEU A 2 -5.17 -2.82 -15.04
C LEU A 2 -5.40 -1.33 -15.30
N THR A 3 -6.49 -0.79 -14.76
CA THR A 3 -6.93 0.58 -15.02
C THR A 3 -6.88 1.35 -13.71
N ILE A 4 -6.27 2.53 -13.77
CA ILE A 4 -6.29 3.52 -12.69
C ILE A 4 -7.14 4.68 -13.17
N ASN A 5 -8.18 4.99 -12.43
CA ASN A 5 -9.02 6.16 -12.65
C ASN A 5 -8.57 7.30 -11.74
N TRP A 6 -8.87 8.54 -12.12
CA TRP A 6 -8.53 9.71 -11.30
C TRP A 6 -9.15 9.68 -9.89
N PHE A 7 -10.38 9.16 -9.76
CA PHE A 7 -11.07 9.05 -8.48
C PHE A 7 -10.55 7.91 -7.60
N ASP A 8 -9.73 6.99 -8.13
CA ASP A 8 -9.14 5.90 -7.35
C ASP A 8 -8.17 6.39 -6.27
N PHE A 9 -7.72 7.64 -6.36
CA PHE A 9 -6.94 8.30 -5.32
C PHE A 9 -7.70 8.41 -3.99
N ILE A 10 -9.02 8.58 -4.04
CA ILE A 10 -9.86 8.69 -2.84
C ILE A 10 -10.28 7.29 -2.38
N THR A 11 -10.81 6.50 -3.32
CA THR A 11 -11.26 5.13 -3.05
C THR A 11 -10.84 4.23 -4.19
N PRO A 12 -9.84 3.36 -4.00
CA PRO A 12 -9.39 2.44 -5.04
C PRO A 12 -10.50 1.47 -5.45
N THR A 13 -11.00 1.59 -6.68
CA THR A 13 -12.07 0.73 -7.22
C THR A 13 -11.53 -0.57 -7.83
N THR A 14 -10.21 -0.69 -8.00
CA THR A 14 -9.58 -1.91 -8.51
C THR A 14 -8.49 -2.42 -7.56
N PRO A 15 -8.20 -3.74 -7.57
CA PRO A 15 -7.09 -4.30 -6.80
C PRO A 15 -5.76 -3.66 -7.21
N PHE A 16 -5.62 -3.34 -8.51
CA PHE A 16 -4.42 -2.71 -9.05
C PHE A 16 -4.22 -1.30 -8.50
N ALA A 17 -5.26 -0.46 -8.51
CA ALA A 17 -5.19 0.87 -7.92
C ALA A 17 -4.84 0.81 -6.42
N SER A 18 -5.42 -0.15 -5.68
CA SER A 18 -5.16 -0.32 -4.25
C SER A 18 -3.70 -0.66 -3.96
N ILE A 19 -3.10 -1.55 -4.77
CA ILE A 19 -1.68 -1.89 -4.64
C ILE A 19 -0.82 -0.67 -4.95
N ILE A 20 -1.09 0.06 -6.04
CA ILE A 20 -0.29 1.22 -6.43
C ILE A 20 -0.30 2.29 -5.34
N PHE A 21 -1.47 2.68 -4.82
CA PHE A 21 -1.54 3.65 -3.74
C PHE A 21 -0.93 3.11 -2.45
N GLY A 22 -1.14 1.83 -2.13
CA GLY A 22 -0.49 1.17 -1.00
C GLY A 22 1.04 1.21 -1.07
N LEU A 23 1.62 1.03 -2.26
CA LEU A 23 3.08 1.15 -2.48
C LEU A 23 3.56 2.59 -2.31
N VAL A 24 2.82 3.57 -2.81
CA VAL A 24 3.15 5.00 -2.62
C VAL A 24 3.16 5.34 -1.13
N PHE A 25 2.13 4.93 -0.37
CA PHE A 25 2.09 5.15 1.08
C PHE A 25 3.20 4.38 1.81
N THR A 26 3.52 3.17 1.38
CA THR A 26 4.63 2.39 1.95
C THR A 26 5.97 3.13 1.78
N LEU A 27 6.22 3.72 0.60
CA LEU A 27 7.42 4.53 0.36
C LEU A 27 7.45 5.78 1.25
N ILE A 28 6.31 6.49 1.36
CA ILE A 28 6.21 7.68 2.22
C ILE A 28 6.48 7.31 3.68
N ILE A 29 5.83 6.27 4.20
CA ILE A 29 6.00 5.80 5.58
C ILE A 29 7.45 5.36 5.82
N GLY A 30 8.04 4.59 4.90
CA GLY A 30 9.44 4.17 5.00
C GLY A 30 10.39 5.36 5.06
N LEU A 31 10.20 6.37 4.20
CA LEU A 31 10.98 7.60 4.23
C LEU A 31 10.78 8.38 5.53
N LEU A 32 9.55 8.51 6.03
CA LEU A 32 9.26 9.19 7.30
C LEU A 32 9.95 8.50 8.48
N VAL A 33 9.86 7.17 8.58
CA VAL A 33 10.54 6.40 9.63
C VAL A 33 12.05 6.52 9.52
N TRP A 34 12.60 6.53 8.31
CA TRP A 34 14.02 6.74 8.12
C TRP A 34 14.45 8.16 8.50
N PHE A 35 13.65 9.19 8.18
CA PHE A 35 13.94 10.57 8.55
C PHE A 35 13.91 10.77 10.06
N ASP A 36 12.97 10.15 10.75
CA ASP A 36 12.78 10.24 12.20
C ASP A 36 13.83 9.44 12.97
N THR A 37 14.02 8.17 12.61
CA THR A 37 14.88 7.26 13.38
C THR A 37 16.33 7.23 12.91
N LYS A 38 16.60 7.54 11.63
CA LYS A 38 17.88 7.30 10.94
C LYS A 38 18.39 5.86 11.01
N GLU A 39 17.54 4.91 11.43
CA GLU A 39 17.88 3.51 11.62
C GLU A 39 17.35 2.66 10.46
N MET A 40 18.27 2.08 9.67
CA MET A 40 17.91 1.28 8.51
C MET A 40 17.18 -0.02 8.88
N LYS A 41 17.49 -0.60 10.04
CA LYS A 41 16.82 -1.80 10.54
C LYS A 41 15.35 -1.54 10.86
N MET A 42 15.04 -0.42 11.51
CA MET A 42 13.66 -0.04 11.82
C MET A 42 12.90 0.31 10.54
N THR A 43 13.54 1.08 9.66
CA THR A 43 13.00 1.44 8.34
C THR A 43 12.62 0.20 7.53
N SER A 44 13.49 -0.81 7.47
CA SER A 44 13.24 -2.03 6.70
C SER A 44 12.10 -2.87 7.29
N ILE A 45 12.04 -3.02 8.61
CA ILE A 45 10.94 -3.74 9.29
C ILE A 45 9.60 -3.07 8.98
N VAL A 46 9.50 -1.74 9.10
CA VAL A 46 8.26 -1.01 8.82
C VAL A 46 7.90 -1.08 7.34
N THR A 47 8.88 -0.96 6.44
CA THR A 47 8.64 -1.04 4.99
C THR A 47 8.10 -2.42 4.60
N VAL A 48 8.74 -3.50 5.05
CA VAL A 48 8.29 -4.87 4.79
C VAL A 48 6.94 -5.15 5.42
N GLY A 49 6.71 -4.69 6.66
CA GLY A 49 5.42 -4.80 7.33
C GLY A 49 4.31 -4.10 6.55
N SER A 50 4.56 -2.88 6.08
CA SER A 50 3.62 -2.11 5.25
C SER A 50 3.31 -2.83 3.94
N LEU A 51 4.31 -3.39 3.25
CA LEU A 51 4.11 -4.19 2.04
C LEU A 51 3.20 -5.39 2.31
N LEU A 52 3.46 -6.14 3.37
CA LEU A 52 2.63 -7.29 3.74
C LEU A 52 1.18 -6.87 3.99
N VAL A 53 0.96 -5.77 4.73
CA VAL A 53 -0.38 -5.23 4.98
C VAL A 53 -1.07 -4.84 3.66
N VAL A 54 -0.37 -4.19 2.73
CA VAL A 54 -0.92 -3.82 1.41
C VAL A 54 -1.37 -5.07 0.65
N PHE A 55 -0.49 -6.06 0.48
CA PHE A 55 -0.83 -7.25 -0.29
C PHE A 55 -1.91 -8.11 0.38
N THR A 56 -1.82 -8.33 1.68
CA THR A 56 -2.83 -9.09 2.43
C THR A 56 -4.17 -8.37 2.45
N GLY A 57 -4.18 -7.05 2.67
CA GLY A 57 -5.40 -6.24 2.66
C GLY A 57 -6.10 -6.29 1.30
N VAL A 58 -5.36 -6.08 0.20
CA VAL A 58 -5.92 -6.18 -1.16
C VAL A 58 -6.42 -7.58 -1.47
N TYR A 59 -5.70 -8.63 -1.05
CA TYR A 59 -6.13 -10.01 -1.21
C TYR A 59 -7.46 -10.28 -0.50
N LEU A 60 -7.59 -9.83 0.76
CA LEU A 60 -8.83 -9.97 1.53
C LEU A 60 -9.99 -9.20 0.91
N LEU A 61 -9.77 -7.94 0.52
CA LEU A 61 -10.78 -7.12 -0.16
C LEU A 61 -11.27 -7.79 -1.44
N LYS A 62 -10.35 -8.37 -2.22
CA LYS A 62 -10.71 -9.14 -3.41
C LYS A 62 -11.52 -10.40 -3.06
N ALA A 63 -11.14 -11.12 -2.00
CA ALA A 63 -11.81 -12.34 -1.60
C ALA A 63 -13.27 -12.11 -1.16
N ILE A 64 -13.56 -10.95 -0.56
CA ILE A 64 -14.93 -10.58 -0.14
C ILE A 64 -15.75 -9.90 -1.25
N GLY A 65 -15.23 -9.80 -2.47
CA GLY A 65 -15.95 -9.20 -3.61
C GLY A 65 -15.98 -7.67 -3.61
N PHE A 66 -15.09 -6.99 -2.87
CA PHE A 66 -15.08 -5.52 -2.79
C PHE A 66 -14.83 -4.83 -4.14
N TYR A 67 -14.05 -5.45 -5.02
CA TYR A 67 -13.69 -4.91 -6.34
C TYR A 67 -14.58 -5.44 -7.49
N GLY A 68 -15.76 -5.99 -7.17
CA GLY A 68 -16.71 -6.59 -8.10
C GLY A 68 -17.74 -5.61 -8.61
#